data_AF-A0A381ZFM7-F1
#
_entry.id   AF-A0A381ZFM7-F1
#
_cell.length_a   1.000
_cell.length_b   1.000
_cell.length_c   1.000
_cell.angle_alpha   90.00
_cell.angle_beta   90.00
_cell.angle_gamma   90.00
#
_symmetry.space_group_name_H-M   'P 1'
#
loop_
_entity.id
_entity.type
_entity.pdbx_description
1 polymer ?
#
loop_
_entity_poly.entity_id
_entity_poly.type
_entity_poly.pdbx_seq_one_letter_code
_entity_poly.pdbx_strand_id
1 'polypeptide(L)'
;MWREERPEITRKVTWAASLGDRSENADYQYNKKKLREIDRRVRYLRKCLENLKVVDYDSQQEGKVFFGAWVEIENEAGKVMELR
;
A
#
# COMPACT_ATOMS: atom_id res chain seq x y z
N MET A 1 -2.41 -7.85 -5.77
CA MET A 1 -1.92 -8.54 -4.54
C MET A 1 -2.71 -9.78 -4.12
N TRP A 2 -3.82 -9.73 -3.39
CA TRP A 2 -4.38 -10.98 -2.79
C TRP A 2 -4.94 -11.99 -3.80
N ARG A 3 -5.63 -11.52 -4.86
CA ARG A 3 -6.31 -12.41 -5.82
C ARG A 3 -5.41 -12.97 -6.90
N GLU A 4 -4.30 -12.29 -7.20
CA GLU A 4 -3.44 -12.60 -8.35
C GLU A 4 -2.06 -13.09 -7.89
N GLU A 5 -1.31 -12.22 -7.19
CA GLU A 5 0.06 -12.52 -6.77
C GLU A 5 0.14 -13.62 -5.70
N ARG A 6 -0.76 -13.63 -4.70
CA ARG A 6 -0.69 -14.61 -3.60
C ARG A 6 -0.87 -16.06 -4.09
N PRO A 7 -1.85 -16.39 -4.96
CA PRO A 7 -1.96 -17.73 -5.54
C PRO A 7 -0.76 -18.13 -6.40
N GLU A 8 -0.17 -17.19 -7.14
CA GLU A 8 1.00 -17.46 -7.97
C GLU A 8 2.24 -17.78 -7.12
N ILE A 9 2.53 -16.96 -6.10
CA ILE A 9 3.64 -17.21 -5.18
C ILE A 9 3.42 -18.51 -4.41
N THR A 10 2.19 -18.82 -4.01
CA THR A 10 1.88 -20.09 -3.34
C THR A 10 2.20 -21.29 -4.23
N ARG A 11 1.81 -21.24 -5.52
CA ARG A 11 2.17 -22.28 -6.50
C ARG A 11 3.69 -22.42 -6.64
N LYS A 12 4.43 -21.31 -6.70
CA LYS A 12 5.90 -21.30 -6.77
C LYS A 12 6.54 -21.90 -5.50
N VAL A 13 6.02 -21.59 -4.32
CA VAL A 13 6.47 -22.20 -3.05
C VAL A 13 6.23 -23.71 -3.05
N THR A 14 5.04 -24.16 -3.46
CA THR A 14 4.71 -25.59 -3.52
C THR A 14 5.59 -26.34 -4.52
N TRP A 15 5.81 -25.75 -5.70
CA TRP A 15 6.73 -26.29 -6.70
C TRP A 15 8.16 -26.38 -6.16
N ALA A 16 8.69 -25.30 -5.58
CA ALA A 16 10.03 -25.30 -4.99
C ALA A 16 10.16 -26.32 -3.85
N ALA A 17 9.11 -26.52 -3.05
CA ALA A 17 9.08 -27.52 -2.00
C ALA A 17 9.07 -28.97 -2.51
N SER A 18 8.74 -29.20 -3.79
CA SER A 18 8.78 -30.52 -4.44
C SER A 18 10.14 -30.85 -5.06
N LEU A 19 11.02 -29.85 -5.24
CA LEU A 19 12.30 -30.00 -5.93
C LEU A 19 13.47 -30.41 -5.04
N GLY A 20 13.28 -30.56 -3.72
CA GLY A 20 14.35 -31.01 -2.83
C GLY A 20 14.24 -30.49 -1.41
N ASP A 21 15.36 -30.48 -0.69
CA ASP A 21 15.43 -29.98 0.67
C ASP A 21 15.11 -28.47 0.73
N ARG A 22 14.19 -28.13 1.63
CA ARG A 22 13.67 -26.79 1.85
C ARG A 22 14.71 -25.84 2.46
N SER A 23 15.75 -26.40 3.10
CA SER A 23 16.81 -25.61 3.72
C SER A 23 17.80 -25.05 2.67
N GLU A 24 18.14 -25.84 1.66
CA GLU A 24 19.10 -25.48 0.60
C GLU A 24 18.46 -24.79 -0.60
N ASN A 25 17.17 -25.01 -0.84
CA ASN A 25 16.48 -24.43 -1.99
C ASN A 25 16.26 -22.92 -1.85
N ALA A 26 17.08 -22.13 -2.55
CA ALA A 26 17.00 -20.67 -2.59
C ALA A 26 15.65 -20.15 -3.11
N ASP A 27 15.06 -20.80 -4.11
CA ASP A 27 13.74 -20.43 -4.64
C ASP A 27 12.65 -20.63 -3.59
N TYR A 28 12.72 -21.68 -2.79
CA TYR A 28 11.78 -21.89 -1.70
C TYR A 28 11.89 -20.78 -0.65
N GLN A 29 13.11 -20.44 -0.22
CA GLN A 29 13.35 -19.39 0.77
C GLN A 29 12.86 -18.02 0.27
N TYR A 30 13.19 -17.67 -0.98
CA TYR A 30 12.77 -16.41 -1.60
C TYR A 30 11.26 -16.31 -1.72
N ASN A 31 10.60 -17.33 -2.31
CA ASN A 31 9.15 -17.31 -2.50
C ASN A 31 8.41 -17.31 -1.15
N LYS A 32 8.94 -17.99 -0.12
CA LYS A 32 8.38 -17.97 1.23
C LYS A 32 8.52 -16.61 1.91
N LYS A 33 9.64 -15.90 1.70
CA LYS A 33 9.79 -14.50 2.15
C LYS A 33 8.77 -13.60 1.47
N LYS A 34 8.63 -13.70 0.16
CA LYS A 34 7.67 -12.91 -0.64
C LYS A 34 6.22 -13.15 -0.22
N LEU A 35 5.85 -14.40 0.09
CA LEU A 35 4.52 -14.73 0.62
C LEU A 35 4.24 -14.00 1.95
N ARG A 36 5.23 -13.97 2.86
CA ARG A 36 5.11 -13.24 4.14
C ARG A 36 4.97 -11.74 3.95
N GLU A 37 5.68 -11.16 2.98
CA GLU A 37 5.58 -9.74 2.66
C GLU A 37 4.19 -9.38 2.13
N ILE A 38 3.62 -10.19 1.23
CA ILE A 38 2.25 -10.02 0.73
C ILE A 38 1.25 -10.10 1.88
N ASP A 39 1.33 -11.14 2.72
CA ASP A 39 0.41 -11.31 3.85
C ASP A 39 0.53 -10.14 4.86
N ARG A 40 1.75 -9.65 5.11
CA ARG A 40 1.98 -8.47 5.96
C ARG A 40 1.35 -7.22 5.36
N ARG A 41 1.51 -6.98 4.05
CA ARG A 41 0.94 -5.82 3.37
C ARG A 41 -0.58 -5.88 3.37
N VAL A 42 -1.17 -7.05 3.14
CA VAL A 42 -2.62 -7.25 3.17
C VAL A 42 -3.19 -7.01 4.56
N ARG A 43 -2.53 -7.51 5.62
CA ARG A 43 -2.93 -7.23 7.00
C ARG A 43 -2.89 -5.75 7.31
N TYR A 44 -1.83 -5.06 6.89
CA TYR A 44 -1.71 -3.61 7.05
C TYR A 44 -2.84 -2.87 6.34
N LEU A 45 -3.09 -3.17 5.06
CA LEU A 45 -4.15 -2.52 4.29
C LEU A 45 -5.54 -2.78 4.88
N ARG A 46 -5.83 -4.00 5.35
CA ARG A 46 -7.08 -4.30 6.06
C ARG A 46 -7.24 -3.44 7.31
N LYS A 47 -6.22 -3.37 8.16
CA LYS A 47 -6.24 -2.54 9.37
C LYS A 47 -6.38 -1.05 9.04
N CYS A 48 -5.72 -0.59 7.98
CA CYS A 48 -5.86 0.79 7.52
C CYS A 48 -7.29 1.07 7.05
N LEU A 49 -7.89 0.21 6.22
CA LEU A 49 -9.25 0.37 5.72
C LEU A 49 -10.30 0.37 6.84
N GLU A 50 -10.13 -0.48 7.87
CA GLU A 50 -11.01 -0.49 9.04
C GLU A 50 -11.02 0.84 9.81
N ASN A 51 -9.90 1.55 9.82
CA ASN A 51 -9.74 2.81 10.57
C ASN A 51 -9.72 4.05 9.67
N LEU A 52 -9.89 3.89 8.35
CA LEU A 52 -9.83 5.00 7.42
C LEU A 52 -11.16 5.71 7.41
N LYS A 53 -11.18 6.96 7.89
CA LYS A 53 -12.29 7.87 7.65
C LYS A 53 -12.02 8.63 6.36
N VAL A 54 -12.78 8.32 5.31
CA VAL A 54 -12.78 9.14 4.09
C VAL A 54 -13.43 10.47 4.45
N VAL A 55 -12.72 11.57 4.19
CA VAL A 55 -13.24 12.93 4.34
C VAL A 55 -13.66 13.37 2.96
N ASP A 56 -14.98 13.40 2.73
CA ASP A 56 -15.55 13.93 1.50
C ASP A 56 -15.56 15.46 1.53
N TYR A 57 -15.43 16.07 0.36
CA TYR A 57 -15.55 17.50 0.18
C TYR A 57 -17.01 17.94 0.35
N ASP A 58 -17.25 18.99 1.15
CA ASP A 58 -18.57 19.59 1.33
C ASP A 58 -18.53 21.03 0.83
N SER A 59 -19.57 21.45 0.09
CA SER A 59 -19.80 22.83 -0.34
C SER A 59 -19.75 23.87 0.78
N GLN A 60 -20.01 23.50 2.04
CA GLN A 60 -19.83 24.39 3.19
C GLN A 60 -18.36 24.75 3.47
N GLN A 61 -17.41 24.06 2.84
CA GLN A 61 -15.97 24.32 2.94
C GLN A 61 -15.50 25.42 1.99
N GLU A 62 -16.37 25.97 1.13
CA GLU A 62 -16.01 27.09 0.27
C GLU A 62 -15.57 28.32 1.09
N GLY A 63 -14.39 28.84 0.77
CA GLY A 63 -13.80 30.02 1.42
C GLY A 63 -13.00 29.75 2.70
N LYS A 64 -12.87 28.50 3.16
CA LYS A 64 -12.00 28.12 4.30
C LYS A 64 -11.10 26.95 3.93
N VAL A 65 -9.85 27.00 4.35
CA VAL A 65 -8.88 25.93 4.12
C VAL A 65 -9.14 24.78 5.09
N PHE A 66 -9.60 23.64 4.57
CA PHE A 66 -9.86 22.40 5.32
C PHE A 66 -8.95 21.26 4.84
N PHE A 67 -8.97 20.14 5.57
CA PHE A 67 -8.24 18.93 5.18
C PHE A 67 -8.72 18.41 3.81
N GLY A 68 -7.79 18.28 2.86
CA GLY A 68 -8.06 17.84 1.49
C GLY A 68 -8.30 18.98 0.49
N ALA A 69 -8.25 20.24 0.92
CA ALA A 69 -8.32 21.40 0.05
C ALA A 69 -6.97 21.64 -0.65
N TRP A 70 -7.02 21.93 -1.94
CA TRP A 70 -5.88 22.47 -2.67
C TRP A 70 -5.80 23.96 -2.39
N VAL A 71 -4.65 24.42 -1.92
CA VAL A 71 -4.44 25.84 -1.62
C VAL A 71 -3.21 26.36 -2.33
N GLU A 72 -3.37 27.54 -2.89
CA GLU A 72 -2.30 28.32 -3.49
C GLU A 72 -1.90 29.41 -2.48
N ILE A 73 -0.64 29.41 -2.08
CA ILE A 73 -0.09 30.42 -1.17
C ILE A 73 0.93 31.28 -1.91
N GLU A 74 0.84 32.60 -1.72
CA GLU A 74 1.80 33.57 -2.23
C GLU A 74 2.55 34.22 -1.05
N ASN A 75 3.88 34.22 -1.10
CA ASN A 75 4.71 34.94 -0.14
C ASN A 75 4.98 36.39 -0.61
N GLU A 76 5.38 37.28 0.30
CA GLU A 76 5.67 38.70 0.02
C GLU A 76 6.73 38.94 -1.08
N ALA A 77 7.51 37.93 -1.44
CA ALA A 77 8.46 37.95 -2.55
C ALA A 77 7.84 37.57 -3.92
N GLY A 78 6.52 37.44 -4.02
CA GLY A 78 5.78 37.05 -5.24
C GLY A 78 5.94 35.58 -5.62
N LYS A 79 6.36 34.72 -4.68
CA LYS A 79 6.55 33.30 -4.95
C LYS A 79 5.28 32.52 -4.58
N VAL A 80 4.73 31.83 -5.57
CA VAL A 80 3.50 31.06 -5.46
C VAL A 80 3.80 29.56 -5.30
N MET A 81 3.09 28.88 -4.39
CA MET A 81 3.21 27.44 -4.16
C MET A 81 1.83 26.79 -3.96
N GLU A 82 1.57 25.69 -4.66
CA GLU A 82 0.40 24.84 -4.43
C GLU A 82 0.71 23.77 -3.38
N LEU A 83 -0.22 23.60 -2.44
CA LEU A 83 -0.15 22.61 -1.36
C LEU A 83 -1.44 21.78 -1.32
N ARG A 84 -1.30 20.49 -0.97
CA ARG A 84 -2.38 19.50 -0.84
C ARG A 84 -2.29 18.79 0.51
#